data_AF-A0A2R6EHY6-F1
#
_entry.id   AF-A0A2R6EHY6-F1
#
_cell.length_a   1.000
_cell.length_b   1.000
_cell.length_c   1.000
_cell.angle_alpha   90.00
_cell.angle_beta   90.00
_cell.angle_gamma   90.00
#
_symmetry.space_group_name_H-M   'P 1'
#
loop_
_entity.id
_entity.type
_entity.pdbx_description
1 polymer ?
#
loop_
_entity_poly.entity_id
_entity_poly.type
_entity_poly.pdbx_seq_one_letter_code
_entity_poly.pdbx_strand_id
1 'polypeptide(L)'
;MASRGTDPETERRRLRPREDEDAIARYLDALFYATGEVLLFGLPTLVWMLNAGVTDAPVAAPAALVGLCGATGVVRARWDASDREWPGLRLGLVVFRTGYYNLALAGSATIAAAHGPDDPAVLAGVLASLLGGLFPTAASAAGRYLGR
;
A
#
# COMPACT_ATOMS: atom_id res chain seq x y z
N MET A 1 12.71 43.91 8.58
CA MET A 1 12.01 42.73 8.05
C MET A 1 12.99 41.58 8.00
N ALA A 2 12.89 40.62 8.92
CA ALA A 2 13.78 39.47 8.97
C ALA A 2 13.37 38.50 7.86
N SER A 3 14.15 38.45 6.77
CA SER A 3 14.00 37.41 5.76
C SER A 3 14.39 36.09 6.44
N ARG A 4 13.41 35.25 6.75
CA ARG A 4 13.64 33.81 7.02
C ARG A 4 14.03 33.17 5.68
N GLY A 5 15.24 33.50 5.22
CA GLY A 5 15.84 32.87 4.06
C GLY A 5 16.34 31.51 4.49
N THR A 6 15.68 30.46 4.06
CA THR A 6 16.34 29.16 3.90
C THR A 6 17.63 29.41 3.12
N ASP A 7 18.76 28.97 3.65
CA ASP A 7 20.06 29.12 2.99
C ASP A 7 19.95 28.64 1.53
N PRO A 8 20.36 29.43 0.53
CA PRO A 8 20.29 29.05 -0.89
C PRO A 8 20.98 27.71 -1.19
N GLU A 9 21.96 27.27 -0.37
CA GLU A 9 22.49 25.90 -0.41
C GLU A 9 21.42 24.85 -0.12
N THR A 10 20.55 25.11 0.85
CA THR A 10 19.46 24.22 1.26
C THR A 10 18.37 24.15 0.19
N GLU A 11 18.08 25.27 -0.49
CA GLU A 11 17.14 25.30 -1.62
C GLU A 11 17.68 24.59 -2.86
N ARG A 12 18.99 24.74 -3.15
CA ARG A 12 19.65 24.02 -4.24
C ARG A 12 19.68 22.50 -4.02
N ARG A 13 19.79 22.05 -2.77
CA ARG A 13 19.71 20.61 -2.42
C ARG A 13 18.31 20.01 -2.56
N ARG A 14 17.24 20.82 -2.55
CA ARG A 14 15.86 20.34 -2.73
C ARG A 14 15.47 20.13 -4.19
N LEU A 15 16.11 20.85 -5.11
CA LEU A 15 15.74 20.85 -6.53
C LEU A 15 16.55 19.89 -7.39
N ARG A 16 17.66 19.34 -6.88
CA ARG A 16 18.44 18.36 -7.63
C ARG A 16 17.80 16.98 -7.46
N PRO A 17 17.44 16.28 -8.55
CA PRO A 17 17.20 14.84 -8.50
C PRO A 17 18.40 14.19 -7.81
N ARG A 18 18.20 13.46 -6.71
CA ARG A 18 19.28 12.74 -6.05
C ARG A 18 19.73 11.64 -7.01
N GLU A 19 20.85 11.87 -7.68
CA GLU A 19 21.48 10.90 -8.58
C GLU A 19 21.80 9.58 -7.83
N ASP A 20 21.97 9.65 -6.50
CA ASP A 20 22.12 8.51 -5.58
C ASP A 20 20.94 8.44 -4.60
N GLU A 21 19.74 8.14 -5.09
CA GLU A 21 18.63 7.81 -4.18
C GLU A 21 18.82 6.39 -3.61
N ASP A 22 19.23 6.33 -2.34
CA ASP A 22 19.37 5.11 -1.57
C ASP A 22 18.13 4.22 -1.69
N ALA A 23 18.33 2.90 -1.78
CA ALA A 23 17.23 1.94 -1.88
C ALA A 23 16.19 2.07 -0.76
N ILE A 24 16.64 2.52 0.43
CA ILE A 24 15.77 2.79 1.58
C ILE A 24 14.91 4.03 1.34
N ALA A 25 15.48 5.13 0.81
CA ALA A 25 14.73 6.35 0.52
C ALA A 25 13.61 6.06 -0.50
N ARG A 26 13.96 5.34 -1.58
CA ARG A 26 12.99 4.91 -2.59
C ARG A 26 11.90 4.03 -2.03
N TYR A 27 12.25 3.11 -1.13
CA TYR A 27 11.27 2.27 -0.45
C TYR A 27 10.33 3.09 0.44
N LEU A 28 10.85 4.07 1.20
CA LEU A 28 10.05 4.93 2.07
C LEU A 28 9.08 5.81 1.28
N ASP A 29 9.53 6.39 0.17
CA ASP A 29 8.66 7.16 -0.74
C ASP A 29 7.56 6.27 -1.32
N ALA A 30 7.92 5.08 -1.82
CA ALA A 30 6.97 4.11 -2.31
C ALA A 30 5.98 3.66 -1.23
N LEU A 31 6.43 3.47 0.01
CA LEU A 31 5.61 3.10 1.15
C LEU A 31 4.63 4.22 1.53
N PHE A 32 5.03 5.48 1.45
CA PHE A 32 4.16 6.62 1.71
C PHE A 32 3.00 6.66 0.69
N TYR A 33 3.31 6.56 -0.61
CA TYR A 33 2.28 6.51 -1.64
C TYR A 33 1.39 5.26 -1.53
N ALA A 34 1.99 4.11 -1.25
CA ALA A 34 1.26 2.86 -1.02
C ALA A 34 0.28 3.00 0.15
N THR A 35 0.68 3.65 1.23
CA THR A 35 -0.17 3.87 2.40
C THR A 35 -1.38 4.73 2.04
N GLY A 36 -1.19 5.84 1.32
CA GLY A 36 -2.30 6.66 0.83
C GLY A 36 -3.24 5.88 -0.09
N GLU A 37 -2.69 5.04 -0.95
CA GLU A 37 -3.46 4.18 -1.86
C GLU A 37 -4.30 3.14 -1.11
N VAL A 38 -3.69 2.40 -0.18
CA VAL A 38 -4.38 1.37 0.62
C VAL A 38 -5.45 1.99 1.51
N LEU A 39 -5.16 3.13 2.15
CA LEU A 39 -6.14 3.82 2.99
C LEU A 39 -7.33 4.34 2.19
N LEU A 40 -7.08 4.98 1.04
CA LEU A 40 -8.14 5.53 0.21
C LEU A 40 -9.05 4.42 -0.34
N PHE A 41 -8.46 3.37 -0.91
CA PHE A 41 -9.23 2.31 -1.55
C PHE A 41 -9.78 1.28 -0.56
N GLY A 42 -9.13 1.09 0.59
CA GLY A 42 -9.61 0.25 1.69
C GLY A 42 -10.60 0.94 2.63
N LEU A 43 -10.87 2.24 2.45
CA LEU A 43 -11.74 3.03 3.31
C LEU A 43 -13.12 2.39 3.56
N PRO A 44 -13.82 1.83 2.56
CA PRO A 44 -15.12 1.19 2.80
C PRO A 44 -15.05 0.05 3.83
N THR A 45 -14.09 -0.87 3.69
CA THR A 45 -13.89 -1.96 4.65
C THR A 45 -13.42 -1.43 6.01
N LEU A 46 -12.55 -0.43 6.06
CA LEU A 46 -12.12 0.17 7.33
C LEU A 46 -13.30 0.78 8.10
N VAL A 47 -14.20 1.50 7.41
CA VAL A 47 -15.43 2.04 7.99
C VAL A 47 -16.38 0.92 8.41
N TRP A 48 -16.53 -0.13 7.61
CA TRP A 48 -17.34 -1.29 7.97
C TRP A 48 -16.81 -1.98 9.25
N MET A 49 -15.50 -2.22 9.35
CA MET A 49 -14.87 -2.85 10.51
C MET A 49 -15.05 -2.03 11.78
N LEU A 50 -14.93 -0.70 11.66
CA LEU A 50 -15.18 0.23 12.77
C LEU A 50 -16.62 0.15 13.26
N ASN A 51 -17.60 0.13 12.34
CA ASN A 51 -19.02 0.03 12.69
C ASN A 51 -19.41 -1.36 13.21
N ALA A 52 -18.76 -2.41 12.73
CA ALA A 52 -19.03 -3.79 13.12
C ALA A 52 -18.39 -4.18 14.47
N GLY A 53 -17.66 -3.27 15.13
CA GLY A 53 -17.00 -3.58 16.41
C GLY A 53 -15.86 -4.61 16.27
N VAL A 54 -15.30 -4.78 15.07
CA VAL A 54 -14.19 -5.72 14.82
C VAL A 54 -12.88 -5.24 15.47
N THR A 55 -12.94 -4.17 16.25
CA THR A 55 -11.87 -3.67 17.13
C THR A 55 -11.41 -4.70 18.15
N ASP A 56 -12.22 -5.72 18.44
CA ASP A 56 -11.87 -6.86 19.30
C ASP A 56 -10.87 -7.86 18.66
N ALA A 57 -10.48 -7.62 17.40
CA ALA A 57 -9.32 -8.26 16.76
C ALA A 57 -8.11 -7.31 16.77
N PRO A 58 -7.52 -7.00 17.94
CA PRO A 58 -6.57 -5.89 18.12
C PRO A 58 -5.28 -6.03 17.30
N VAL A 59 -4.98 -7.22 16.79
CA VAL A 59 -3.71 -7.50 16.10
C VAL A 59 -3.90 -7.66 14.60
N ALA A 60 -4.93 -8.38 14.16
CA ALA A 60 -4.98 -8.85 12.78
C ALA A 60 -5.36 -7.77 11.76
N ALA A 61 -6.31 -6.90 12.10
CA ALA A 61 -6.72 -5.83 11.20
C ALA A 61 -5.61 -4.78 10.98
N PRO A 62 -4.93 -4.30 12.04
CA PRO A 62 -3.73 -3.48 11.87
C PRO A 62 -2.59 -4.21 11.15
N ALA A 63 -2.36 -5.49 11.45
CA ALA A 63 -1.31 -6.28 10.79
C ALA A 63 -1.57 -6.44 9.28
N ALA A 64 -2.82 -6.67 8.87
CA ALA A 64 -3.22 -6.72 7.47
C ALA A 64 -3.02 -5.37 6.78
N LEU A 65 -3.40 -4.26 7.43
CA LEU A 65 -3.21 -2.92 6.90
C LEU A 65 -1.71 -2.61 6.72
N VAL A 66 -0.90 -2.81 7.76
CA VAL A 66 0.56 -2.58 7.72
C VAL A 66 1.20 -3.46 6.66
N GLY A 67 0.80 -4.73 6.59
CA GLY A 67 1.27 -5.65 5.58
C GLY A 67 0.91 -5.19 4.16
N LEU A 68 -0.31 -4.71 3.94
CA LEU A 68 -0.77 -4.26 2.61
C LEU A 68 0.01 -3.01 2.17
N CYS A 69 0.24 -2.07 3.10
CA CYS A 69 1.08 -0.91 2.85
C CYS A 69 2.51 -1.33 2.52
N GLY A 70 3.11 -2.21 3.31
CA GLY A 70 4.46 -2.73 3.11
C GLY A 70 4.62 -3.46 1.78
N ALA A 71 3.73 -4.41 1.48
CA ALA A 71 3.75 -5.19 0.24
C ALA A 71 3.57 -4.30 -0.99
N THR A 72 2.58 -3.39 -0.96
CA THR A 72 2.36 -2.43 -2.04
C THR A 72 3.57 -1.50 -2.21
N GLY A 73 4.16 -1.04 -1.11
CA GLY A 73 5.38 -0.23 -1.10
C GLY A 73 6.59 -0.95 -1.71
N VAL A 74 6.82 -2.21 -1.37
CA VAL A 74 7.89 -3.03 -1.98
C VAL A 74 7.68 -3.16 -3.49
N VAL A 75 6.45 -3.46 -3.93
CA VAL A 75 6.15 -3.63 -5.35
C VAL A 75 6.34 -2.32 -6.10
N ARG A 76 5.89 -1.20 -5.53
CA ARG A 76 6.07 0.13 -6.10
C ARG A 76 7.54 0.54 -6.18
N ALA A 77 8.31 0.35 -5.11
CA ALA A 77 9.75 0.65 -5.10
C ALA A 77 10.52 -0.11 -6.18
N ARG A 78 10.17 -1.39 -6.41
CA ARG A 78 10.75 -2.20 -7.51
C ARG A 78 10.35 -1.71 -8.89
N TRP A 79 9.11 -1.22 -9.02
CA TRP A 79 8.59 -0.67 -10.27
C TRP A 79 9.30 0.62 -10.65
N ASP A 80 9.42 1.53 -9.68
CA ASP A 80 10.14 2.81 -9.84
C ASP A 80 11.64 2.55 -10.13
N ALA A 81 12.23 1.52 -9.53
CA ALA A 81 13.59 1.07 -9.84
C ALA A 81 13.78 0.50 -11.26
N SER A 82 12.70 0.18 -11.96
CA SER A 82 12.72 -0.34 -13.34
C SER A 82 12.52 0.75 -14.39
N ASP A 83 12.61 2.03 -14.00
CA ASP A 83 12.31 3.21 -14.84
C ASP A 83 10.91 3.17 -15.48
N ARG A 84 9.97 2.47 -14.84
CA ARG A 84 8.57 2.42 -15.26
C ARG A 84 7.74 3.29 -14.35
N GLU A 85 6.82 4.05 -14.91
CA GLU A 85 5.84 4.79 -14.11
C GLU A 85 4.83 3.83 -13.47
N TRP A 86 4.51 4.05 -12.20
CA TRP A 86 3.42 3.35 -11.53
C TRP A 86 2.13 3.49 -12.35
N PRO A 87 1.33 2.42 -12.57
CA PRO A 87 0.15 2.50 -13.40
C PRO A 87 -0.83 3.58 -12.89
N GLY A 88 -1.20 4.50 -13.78
CA GLY A 88 -2.13 5.60 -13.48
C GLY A 88 -3.57 5.13 -13.18
N LEU A 89 -4.36 6.04 -12.63
CA LEU A 89 -5.73 5.77 -12.16
C LEU A 89 -6.74 5.67 -13.32
N ARG A 90 -6.79 4.53 -14.00
CA ARG A 90 -7.88 4.20 -14.93
C ARG A 90 -9.06 3.60 -14.18
N LEU A 91 -10.29 3.85 -14.62
CA LEU A 91 -11.51 3.38 -13.91
C LEU A 91 -11.49 1.88 -13.59
N GLY A 92 -11.15 1.04 -14.57
CA GLY A 92 -11.06 -0.41 -14.35
C GLY A 92 -10.01 -0.80 -13.30
N LEU A 93 -8.88 -0.09 -13.28
CA LEU A 93 -7.83 -0.31 -12.29
C LEU A 93 -8.23 0.20 -10.89
N VAL A 94 -8.97 1.31 -10.82
CA VAL A 94 -9.54 1.84 -9.58
C VAL A 94 -10.52 0.85 -8.97
N VAL A 95 -11.48 0.33 -9.75
CA VAL A 95 -12.44 -0.68 -9.28
C VAL A 95 -11.71 -1.93 -8.79
N PHE A 96 -10.72 -2.39 -9.55
CA PHE A 96 -9.91 -3.53 -9.19
C PHE A 96 -9.12 -3.32 -7.89
N ARG A 97 -8.40 -2.20 -7.76
CA ARG A 97 -7.62 -1.86 -6.55
C ARG A 97 -8.53 -1.76 -5.34
N THR A 98 -9.68 -1.09 -5.50
CA THR A 98 -10.73 -1.02 -4.48
C THR A 98 -11.18 -2.42 -4.06
N GLY A 99 -11.62 -3.26 -4.99
CA GLY A 99 -12.05 -4.63 -4.69
C GLY A 99 -10.96 -5.43 -3.98
N TYR A 100 -9.73 -5.37 -4.47
CA TYR A 100 -8.59 -6.09 -3.90
C TYR A 100 -8.31 -5.68 -2.44
N TYR A 101 -8.13 -4.39 -2.17
CA TYR A 101 -7.82 -3.93 -0.82
C TYR A 101 -8.95 -4.23 0.17
N ASN A 102 -10.20 -4.03 -0.23
CA ASN A 102 -11.35 -4.33 0.62
C ASN A 102 -11.47 -5.84 0.89
N LEU A 103 -11.22 -6.70 -0.09
CA LEU A 103 -11.23 -8.17 0.09
C LEU A 103 -10.07 -8.64 0.98
N ALA A 104 -8.87 -8.10 0.81
CA ALA A 104 -7.72 -8.47 1.63
C ALA A 104 -7.92 -8.08 3.10
N LEU A 105 -8.43 -6.87 3.35
CA LEU A 105 -8.77 -6.39 4.70
C LEU A 105 -9.93 -7.19 5.32
N ALA A 106 -11.02 -7.39 4.58
CA ALA A 106 -12.17 -8.15 5.07
C ALA A 106 -11.81 -9.62 5.32
N GLY A 107 -11.06 -10.23 4.41
CA GLY A 107 -10.55 -11.60 4.57
C GLY A 107 -9.70 -11.74 5.83
N SER A 108 -8.73 -10.85 6.01
CA SER A 108 -7.90 -10.83 7.23
C SER A 108 -8.73 -10.67 8.50
N ALA A 109 -9.72 -9.77 8.47
CA ALA A 109 -10.63 -9.56 9.59
C ALA A 109 -11.46 -10.81 9.92
N THR A 110 -12.01 -11.49 8.90
CA THR A 110 -12.80 -12.71 9.09
C THR A 110 -11.97 -13.87 9.62
N ILE A 111 -10.74 -14.05 9.13
CA ILE A 111 -9.82 -15.09 9.62
C ILE A 111 -9.48 -14.82 11.09
N ALA A 112 -9.19 -13.56 11.44
CA ALA A 112 -8.90 -13.17 12.81
C ALA A 112 -10.07 -13.44 13.77
N ALA A 113 -11.28 -13.10 13.33
CA ALA A 113 -12.50 -13.36 14.10
C ALA A 113 -12.76 -14.87 14.29
N ALA A 114 -12.35 -15.70 13.34
CA ALA A 114 -12.58 -17.15 13.38
C ALA A 114 -11.52 -17.92 14.21
N HIS A 115 -10.28 -17.45 14.24
CA HIS A 115 -9.14 -18.22 14.75
C HIS A 115 -8.54 -17.69 16.07
N GLY A 116 -8.87 -16.47 16.49
CA GLY A 116 -8.28 -15.85 17.67
C GLY A 116 -6.84 -15.38 17.45
N PRO A 117 -6.30 -14.49 18.31
CA PRO A 117 -5.06 -13.75 18.03
C PRO A 117 -3.78 -14.60 18.04
N ASP A 118 -3.80 -15.74 18.72
CA ASP A 118 -2.61 -16.60 18.91
C ASP A 118 -2.51 -17.73 17.86
N ASP A 119 -3.52 -17.87 17.00
CA ASP A 119 -3.51 -18.93 15.99
C ASP A 119 -2.59 -18.55 14.82
N PRO A 120 -1.56 -19.37 14.51
CA PRO A 120 -0.68 -19.14 13.38
C PRO A 120 -1.43 -19.11 12.03
N ALA A 121 -2.65 -19.65 11.95
CA ALA A 121 -3.53 -19.51 10.80
C ALA A 121 -3.91 -18.04 10.53
N VAL A 122 -3.96 -17.18 11.55
CA VAL A 122 -4.17 -15.73 11.37
C VAL A 122 -2.97 -15.11 10.66
N LEU A 123 -1.76 -15.42 11.10
CA LEU A 123 -0.55 -14.91 10.46
C LEU A 123 -0.43 -15.44 9.02
N ALA A 124 -0.70 -16.73 8.81
CA ALA A 124 -0.68 -17.34 7.48
C ALA A 124 -1.78 -16.77 6.56
N GLY A 125 -2.97 -16.52 7.10
CA GLY A 125 -4.09 -15.90 6.39
C GLY A 125 -3.77 -14.48 5.98
N VAL A 126 -3.28 -13.65 6.92
CA VAL A 126 -2.79 -12.29 6.65
C VAL A 126 -1.71 -12.36 5.58
N LEU A 127 -0.66 -13.15 5.76
CA LEU A 127 0.43 -13.32 4.79
C LEU A 127 -0.07 -13.80 3.42
N ALA A 128 -1.07 -14.68 3.34
CA ALA A 128 -1.65 -15.13 2.07
C ALA A 128 -2.39 -13.99 1.35
N SER A 129 -3.16 -13.17 2.06
CA SER A 129 -3.75 -11.94 1.50
C SER A 129 -2.69 -10.92 1.06
N LEU A 130 -1.53 -10.88 1.74
CA LEU A 130 -0.38 -10.05 1.40
C LEU A 130 0.47 -10.59 0.24
N LEU A 131 0.55 -11.92 0.06
CA LEU A 131 1.18 -12.59 -1.09
C LEU A 131 0.34 -12.43 -2.36
N GLY A 132 -0.92 -12.00 -2.22
CA GLY A 132 -1.63 -11.24 -3.24
C GLY A 132 -0.85 -10.01 -3.76
N GLY A 133 0.29 -9.62 -3.19
CA GLY A 133 1.25 -8.65 -3.73
C GLY A 133 1.89 -9.04 -5.07
N LEU A 134 1.64 -10.24 -5.60
CA LEU A 134 1.84 -10.55 -7.03
C LEU A 134 0.76 -9.92 -7.93
N PHE A 135 -0.32 -9.39 -7.36
CA PHE A 135 -1.49 -8.87 -8.06
C PHE A 135 -1.34 -7.43 -8.54
N PRO A 136 -0.61 -6.49 -7.90
CA PRO A 136 -0.26 -5.21 -8.53
C PRO A 136 0.62 -5.41 -9.78
N THR A 137 1.47 -6.45 -9.79
CA THR A 137 2.19 -6.91 -11.00
C THR A 137 1.27 -7.56 -12.04
N ALA A 138 0.21 -8.27 -11.63
CA ALA A 138 -0.79 -8.83 -12.53
C ALA A 138 -1.77 -7.76 -13.08
N ALA A 139 -2.14 -6.77 -12.27
CA ALA A 139 -3.00 -5.63 -12.63
C ALA A 139 -2.29 -4.69 -13.60
N SER A 140 -0.99 -4.51 -13.42
CA SER A 140 -0.13 -3.76 -14.33
C SER A 140 0.22 -4.54 -15.60
N ALA A 141 0.25 -5.88 -15.57
CA ALA A 141 0.23 -6.72 -16.76
C ALA A 141 -1.11 -6.60 -17.51
N ALA A 142 -2.24 -6.66 -16.80
CA ALA A 142 -3.58 -6.50 -17.37
C ALA A 142 -3.81 -5.11 -17.98
N GLY A 143 -3.24 -4.05 -17.38
CA GLY A 143 -3.25 -2.69 -17.94
C GLY A 143 -2.56 -2.56 -19.31
N ARG A 144 -1.63 -3.49 -19.65
CA ARG A 144 -1.03 -3.58 -20.99
C ARG A 144 -1.93 -4.30 -22.01
N TYR A 145 -2.79 -5.21 -21.56
CA TYR A 145 -3.71 -5.97 -22.43
C TYR A 145 -5.07 -5.29 -22.64
N LEU A 146 -5.52 -4.49 -21.67
CA LEU A 146 -6.73 -3.66 -21.77
C LEU A 146 -6.49 -2.33 -22.50
N GLY A 147 -5.30 -2.14 -23.07
CA GLY A 147 -4.94 -1.01 -23.93
C GLY A 147 -5.05 -1.37 -25.41
N ARG A 148 -6.28 -1.55 -25.90
CA ARG A 148 -6.66 -1.34 -27.30
C ARG A 148 -8.00 -0.62 -27.33
#